data_AF-A0A1G6QN93-F1
#
_entry.id   AF-A0A1G6QN93-F1
#
_cell.length_a   1.000
_cell.length_b   1.000
_cell.length_c   1.000
_cell.angle_alpha   90.00
_cell.angle_beta   90.00
_cell.angle_gamma   90.00
#
_symmetry.space_group_name_H-M   'P 1'
#
loop_
_entity.id
_entity.type
_entity.pdbx_description
1 polymer ?
#
loop_
_entity_poly.entity_id
_entity_poly.type
_entity_poly.pdbx_seq_one_letter_code
_entity_poly.pdbx_strand_id
1 'polypeptide(L)'
;MYERHGLNGEHGSNRYRDLADLLLISQQETVTGPAVCRALQREADRRRSLGTRIVLPAAFEAPGPDWHGGYPQQAAIVLGLQGCSSFAEATEAAEAFLDPILGETAHGTWIPHQRSWT
;
A
#
# COMPACT_ATOMS: atom_id res chain seq x y z
N MET A 1 6.97 0.09 3.13
CA MET A 1 7.01 -0.31 1.70
C MET A 1 7.94 0.56 0.84
N TYR A 2 7.85 1.89 0.86
CA TYR A 2 8.72 2.76 0.03
C TYR A 2 10.07 3.17 0.66
N GLU A 3 10.39 2.59 1.82
CA GLU A 3 11.71 2.77 2.42
C GLU A 3 12.72 1.92 1.65
N ARG A 4 13.84 2.54 1.25
CA ARG A 4 14.94 1.86 0.53
C ARG A 4 16.10 1.60 1.48
N HIS A 5 16.71 0.42 1.40
CA HIS A 5 17.78 -0.01 2.31
C HIS A 5 19.13 -0.16 1.60
N GLY A 6 20.23 0.04 2.34
CA GLY A 6 21.61 0.06 1.82
C GLY A 6 22.16 1.47 1.64
N LEU A 7 23.48 1.61 1.50
CA LEU A 7 24.18 2.91 1.43
C LEU A 7 23.64 3.83 0.31
N ASN A 8 23.08 3.27 -0.76
CA ASN A 8 22.49 3.99 -1.89
C ASN A 8 20.99 3.68 -2.12
N GLY A 9 20.30 3.00 -1.19
CA GLY A 9 18.91 2.57 -1.38
C GLY A 9 18.73 1.45 -2.42
N GLU A 10 19.71 0.56 -2.52
CA GLU A 10 19.76 -0.51 -3.54
C GLU A 10 18.70 -1.59 -3.34
N HIS A 11 18.25 -1.82 -2.11
CA HIS A 11 17.26 -2.87 -1.81
C HIS A 11 15.87 -2.27 -1.62
N GLY A 12 14.91 -2.84 -2.35
CA GLY A 12 13.48 -2.64 -2.11
C GLY A 12 13.06 -3.16 -0.73
N SER A 13 11.88 -2.75 -0.27
CA SER A 13 11.35 -3.25 1.00
C SER A 13 10.90 -4.70 0.86
N ASN A 14 11.32 -5.58 1.77
CA ASN A 14 10.87 -6.99 1.83
C ASN A 14 9.60 -7.17 2.67
N ARG A 15 8.86 -6.08 2.92
CA ARG A 15 7.64 -6.10 3.72
C ARG A 15 6.43 -6.55 2.89
N TYR A 16 6.53 -7.73 2.29
CA TYR A 16 5.47 -8.32 1.46
C TYR A 16 4.14 -8.41 2.22
N ARG A 17 4.21 -8.78 3.50
CA ARG A 17 3.06 -8.90 4.38
C ARG A 17 2.32 -7.58 4.60
N ASP A 18 3.03 -6.44 4.62
CA ASP A 18 2.38 -5.14 4.76
C ASP A 18 1.37 -4.89 3.64
N LEU A 19 1.64 -5.36 2.40
CA LEU A 19 0.68 -5.26 1.31
C LEU A 19 -0.56 -6.11 1.57
N ALA A 20 -0.36 -7.37 1.96
CA ALA A 20 -1.47 -8.29 2.23
C ALA A 20 -2.36 -7.78 3.38
N ASP A 21 -1.76 -7.23 4.44
CA ASP A 21 -2.50 -6.64 5.56
C ASP A 21 -3.26 -5.36 5.13
N LEU A 22 -2.65 -4.50 4.29
CA LEU A 22 -3.34 -3.32 3.73
C LEU A 22 -4.53 -3.71 2.84
N LEU A 23 -4.38 -4.74 2.02
CA LEU A 23 -5.47 -5.25 1.17
C LEU A 23 -6.56 -5.93 2.00
N LEU A 24 -6.21 -6.58 3.11
CA LEU A 24 -7.21 -7.09 4.04
C LEU A 24 -8.01 -5.94 4.67
N ILE A 25 -7.33 -4.88 5.10
CA ILE A 25 -7.98 -3.67 5.63
C ILE A 25 -8.91 -3.07 4.58
N SER A 26 -8.48 -2.92 3.32
CA SER A 26 -9.33 -2.36 2.26
C SER A 26 -10.55 -3.24 1.96
N GLN A 27 -10.49 -4.55 2.23
CA GLN A 27 -11.63 -5.45 2.07
C GLN A 27 -12.64 -5.38 3.23
N GLN A 28 -12.28 -4.80 4.37
CA GLN A 28 -13.09 -4.81 5.59
C GLN A 28 -13.55 -3.41 6.02
N GLU A 29 -12.73 -2.39 5.78
CA GLU A 29 -12.89 -1.09 6.41
C GLU A 29 -13.34 0.00 5.45
N THR A 30 -14.37 0.74 5.84
CA THR A 30 -14.76 1.97 5.17
C THR A 30 -13.80 3.09 5.55
N VAL A 31 -13.14 3.70 4.55
CA VAL A 31 -12.10 4.71 4.78
C VAL A 31 -12.51 6.05 4.18
N THR A 32 -12.49 7.12 4.99
CA THR A 32 -12.69 8.48 4.50
C THR A 32 -11.43 9.00 3.82
N GLY A 33 -11.52 9.37 2.55
CA GLY A 33 -10.41 9.82 1.70
C GLY A 33 -9.63 11.00 2.30
N PRO A 34 -10.30 12.11 2.64
CA PRO A 34 -9.63 13.24 3.29
C PRO A 34 -8.93 12.89 4.61
N ALA A 35 -9.42 11.89 5.34
CA ALA A 35 -8.79 11.48 6.59
C ALA A 35 -7.52 10.65 6.34
N VAL A 36 -7.57 9.70 5.41
CA VAL A 36 -6.41 8.85 5.08
C VAL A 36 -5.31 9.63 4.38
N CYS A 37 -5.63 10.56 3.47
CA CYS A 37 -4.62 11.42 2.84
C CYS A 37 -3.87 12.28 3.88
N ARG A 38 -4.61 12.88 4.82
CA ARG A 38 -3.99 13.63 5.93
C ARG A 38 -3.13 12.73 6.83
N ALA A 39 -3.59 11.52 7.13
CA ALA A 39 -2.83 10.57 7.94
C ALA A 39 -1.52 10.17 7.25
N LEU A 40 -1.57 9.88 5.95
CA LEU A 40 -0.41 9.54 5.13
C LEU A 40 0.63 10.67 5.11
N GLN A 41 0.20 11.90 4.81
CA GLN A 41 1.08 13.08 4.78
C GLN A 41 1.74 13.31 6.16
N ARG A 42 0.96 13.26 7.24
CA ARG A 42 1.48 13.41 8.62
C ARG A 42 2.53 12.36 8.96
N GLU A 43 2.30 11.10 8.60
CA GLU A 43 3.26 10.03 8.87
C GLU A 43 4.53 10.18 8.02
N ALA A 44 4.40 10.57 6.75
CA ALA A 44 5.55 10.86 5.89
C ALA A 44 6.40 12.00 6.46
N ASP A 45 5.77 13.10 6.87
CA ASP A 45 6.46 14.25 7.45
C ASP A 45 7.13 13.92 8.79
N ARG A 46 6.45 13.15 9.64
CA ARG A 46 7.02 12.66 10.90
C ARG A 46 8.26 11.80 10.66
N ARG A 47 8.26 10.92 9.67
CA ARG A 47 9.44 10.10 9.35
C ARG A 47 10.57 10.92 8.75
N ARG A 48 10.26 11.89 7.88
CA ARG A 48 11.24 12.85 7.35
C ARG A 48 11.91 13.66 8.47
N SER A 49 11.14 14.12 9.46
CA SER A 49 11.70 14.87 10.60
C SER A 49 12.61 14.03 11.49
N LEU A 50 12.45 12.70 11.48
CA LEU A 50 13.35 11.74 12.13
C LEU A 50 14.57 11.34 11.26
N GLY A 51 14.78 12.01 10.13
CA GLY A 51 15.91 11.78 9.23
C GLY A 51 15.71 10.64 8.23
N THR A 52 14.52 10.04 8.15
CA THR A 52 14.23 9.01 7.13
C THR A 52 13.93 9.67 5.79
N ARG A 53 14.69 9.32 4.75
CA ARG A 53 14.41 9.78 3.38
C ARG A 53 13.17 9.07 2.84
N ILE A 54 12.07 9.80 2.66
CA ILE A 54 10.81 9.28 2.10
C ILE A 54 10.31 10.18 0.98
N VAL A 55 10.11 9.57 -0.18
CA VAL A 55 9.37 10.14 -1.32
C VAL A 55 8.13 9.27 -1.49
N LEU A 56 6.95 9.89 -1.43
CA LEU A 56 5.71 9.20 -1.76
C LEU A 56 5.57 9.21 -3.29
N PRO A 57 5.35 8.06 -3.94
CA PRO A 57 5.04 8.03 -5.37
C PRO A 57 3.62 8.57 -5.60
N ALA A 58 3.32 8.93 -6.86
CA ALA A 58 1.98 9.38 -7.24
C ALA A 58 0.98 8.22 -7.44
N ALA A 59 1.49 7.00 -7.58
CA ALA A 59 0.72 5.77 -7.74
C ALA A 59 1.47 4.61 -7.09
N PHE A 60 0.81 3.47 -6.91
CA PHE A 60 1.40 2.26 -6.39
C PHE A 60 2.52 1.78 -7.33
N GLU A 61 3.70 1.55 -6.75
CA GLU A 61 4.85 1.00 -7.44
C GLU A 61 5.32 -0.24 -6.68
N ALA A 62 5.52 -1.35 -7.40
CA ALA A 62 6.13 -2.54 -6.85
C ALA A 62 7.54 -2.21 -6.30
N PRO A 63 7.85 -2.54 -5.04
CA PRO A 63 9.14 -2.14 -4.45
C PRO A 63 10.36 -2.87 -5.04
N GLY A 64 10.17 -3.97 -5.77
CA GLY A 64 11.23 -4.74 -6.41
C GLY A 64 10.71 -5.94 -7.22
N PRO A 65 11.54 -6.53 -8.11
CA PRO A 65 11.14 -7.66 -8.95
C PRO A 65 10.92 -8.97 -8.18
N ASP A 66 11.48 -9.08 -6.98
CA ASP A 66 11.34 -10.22 -6.06
C ASP A 66 9.93 -10.36 -5.47
N TRP A 67 9.10 -9.31 -5.53
CA TRP A 67 7.72 -9.32 -5.05
C TRP A 67 6.83 -10.35 -5.73
N HIS A 68 7.06 -10.66 -7.02
CA HIS A 68 6.29 -11.70 -7.73
C HIS A 68 6.39 -13.09 -7.07
N GLY A 69 7.55 -13.41 -6.46
CA GLY A 69 7.77 -14.68 -5.77
C GLY A 69 7.54 -14.59 -4.25
N GLY A 70 7.92 -13.47 -3.62
CA GLY A 70 7.85 -13.30 -2.17
C GLY A 70 6.44 -13.01 -1.65
N TYR A 71 5.62 -12.27 -2.40
CA TYR A 71 4.29 -11.86 -1.95
C TYR A 71 3.31 -13.04 -1.75
N PRO A 72 3.13 -13.98 -2.70
CA PRO A 72 2.13 -15.04 -2.55
C PRO A 72 2.31 -15.88 -1.29
N GLN A 73 3.56 -16.11 -0.87
CA GLN A 73 3.89 -16.86 0.34
C GLN A 73 3.41 -16.15 1.61
N GLN A 74 3.52 -14.81 1.64
CA GLN A 74 3.06 -14.01 2.78
C GLN A 74 1.55 -13.75 2.73
N ALA A 75 0.96 -13.63 1.54
CA ALA A 75 -0.49 -13.50 1.38
C ALA A 75 -1.23 -14.76 1.87
N ALA A 76 -0.67 -15.94 1.61
CA ALA A 76 -1.27 -17.23 2.01
C ALA A 76 -1.47 -17.39 3.53
N ILE A 77 -0.73 -16.64 4.36
CA ILE A 77 -0.83 -16.70 5.82
C ILE A 77 -1.73 -15.59 6.41
N VAL A 78 -2.28 -14.71 5.58
CA VAL A 78 -3.21 -13.65 6.01
C VAL A 78 -4.65 -14.19 5.91
N LEU A 79 -5.19 -14.60 7.05
CA LEU A 79 -6.54 -15.15 7.13
C LEU A 79 -7.59 -14.11 6.74
N GLY A 80 -8.53 -14.52 5.88
CA GLY A 80 -9.64 -13.68 5.43
C GLY A 80 -9.36 -12.87 4.18
N LEU A 81 -8.11 -12.78 3.70
CA LEU A 81 -7.77 -12.10 2.45
C LEU A 81 -8.37 -12.84 1.25
N GLN A 82 -9.19 -12.15 0.44
CA GLN A 82 -9.86 -12.72 -0.73
C GLN A 82 -9.37 -12.07 -2.03
N GLY A 83 -9.14 -12.87 -3.08
CA GLY A 83 -8.84 -12.36 -4.42
C GLY A 83 -7.55 -11.55 -4.54
N CYS A 84 -6.55 -11.81 -3.68
CA CYS A 84 -5.22 -11.18 -3.70
C CYS A 84 -4.12 -12.22 -3.41
N SER A 85 -4.28 -13.43 -3.93
CA SER A 85 -3.39 -14.57 -3.65
C SER A 85 -2.09 -14.52 -4.45
N SER A 86 -2.14 -13.92 -5.64
CA SER A 86 -0.98 -13.62 -6.48
C SER A 86 -0.59 -12.15 -6.38
N PHE A 87 0.65 -11.84 -6.74
CA PHE A 87 1.10 -10.44 -6.77
C PHE A 87 0.35 -9.63 -7.84
N ALA A 88 -0.04 -10.23 -8.96
CA ALA A 88 -0.81 -9.53 -10.00
C ALA A 88 -2.20 -9.10 -9.50
N GLU A 89 -2.94 -10.01 -8.86
CA GLU A 89 -4.23 -9.69 -8.22
C GLU A 89 -4.08 -8.64 -7.11
N ALA A 90 -3.00 -8.73 -6.33
CA ALA A 90 -2.70 -7.78 -5.28
C ALA A 90 -2.39 -6.39 -5.81
N THR A 91 -1.64 -6.29 -6.93
CA THR A 91 -1.35 -5.02 -7.59
C THR A 91 -2.63 -4.35 -8.09
N GLU A 92 -3.52 -5.09 -8.76
CA GLU A 92 -4.80 -4.53 -9.23
C GLU A 92 -5.64 -3.98 -8.05
N ALA A 93 -5.73 -4.73 -6.96
CA ALA A 93 -6.45 -4.28 -5.76
C ALA A 93 -5.76 -3.10 -5.06
N ALA A 94 -4.41 -3.08 -5.08
CA ALA A 94 -3.61 -2.01 -4.50
C ALA A 94 -3.75 -0.72 -5.29
N GLU A 95 -3.70 -0.76 -6.61
CA GLU A 95 -3.89 0.41 -7.48
C GLU A 95 -5.28 1.04 -7.25
N ALA A 96 -6.34 0.22 -7.24
CA ALA A 96 -7.70 0.71 -7.00
C ALA A 96 -7.86 1.44 -5.65
N PHE A 97 -7.18 0.95 -4.61
CA PHE A 97 -7.27 1.50 -3.26
C PHE A 97 -6.28 2.64 -2.99
N LEU A 98 -5.01 2.45 -3.33
CA LEU A 98 -3.89 3.31 -2.95
C LEU A 98 -3.64 4.45 -3.94
N ASP A 99 -3.85 4.28 -5.24
CA ASP A 99 -3.54 5.33 -6.22
C ASP A 99 -4.32 6.62 -5.95
N PRO A 100 -5.63 6.58 -5.62
CA PRO A 100 -6.35 7.79 -5.25
C PRO A 100 -5.83 8.44 -3.96
N ILE A 101 -5.30 7.65 -3.02
CA ILE A 101 -4.70 8.19 -1.78
C ILE A 101 -3.36 8.85 -2.10
N LEU A 102 -2.50 8.17 -2.86
CA LEU A 102 -1.15 8.60 -3.23
C LEU A 102 -1.17 9.81 -4.16
N GLY A 103 -2.12 9.85 -5.09
CA GLY A 103 -2.37 10.97 -6.01
C GLY A 103 -3.21 12.10 -5.41
N GLU A 104 -3.60 12.00 -4.13
CA GLU A 104 -4.42 13.00 -3.42
C GLU A 104 -5.82 13.26 -4.03
N THR A 105 -6.35 12.30 -4.79
CA THR A 105 -7.67 12.37 -5.44
C THR A 105 -8.78 11.61 -4.70
N ALA A 106 -8.45 10.91 -3.60
CA ALA A 106 -9.41 10.28 -2.71
C ALA A 106 -10.21 11.34 -1.92
N HIS A 107 -11.24 11.92 -2.54
CA HIS A 107 -12.08 12.95 -1.91
C HIS A 107 -13.32 12.38 -1.22
N GLY A 108 -13.81 11.21 -1.64
CA GLY A 108 -14.97 10.55 -1.05
C GLY A 108 -14.60 9.48 -0.03
N THR A 109 -15.32 8.36 -0.07
CA THR A 109 -15.16 7.25 0.87
C THR A 109 -14.89 5.97 0.11
N TRP A 110 -13.92 5.20 0.59
CA TRP A 110 -13.68 3.84 0.09
C TRP A 110 -14.80 2.91 0.58
N ILE A 111 -15.42 2.19 -0.35
CA ILE A 111 -16.49 1.25 -0.08
C ILE A 111 -15.98 -0.18 -0.32
N PRO A 112 -15.66 -0.96 0.73
CA PRO A 112 -14.99 -2.25 0.60
C PRO A 112 -15.67 -3.26 -0.32
N HIS A 113 -17.00 -3.37 -0.22
CA HIS A 113 -17.76 -4.32 -1.04
C HIS A 113 -17.87 -3.91 -2.52
N GLN A 114 -17.63 -2.64 -2.83
CA GLN A 114 -17.57 -2.13 -4.21
C GLN A 114 -16.14 -2.07 -4.75
N ARG A 115 -15.14 -2.18 -3.87
CA ARG A 115 -13.71 -2.03 -4.17
C ARG A 115 -13.43 -0.72 -4.93
N SER A 116 -14.09 0.35 -4.51
CA SER A 116 -14.00 1.64 -5.18
C SER A 116 -14.16 2.82 -4.21
N TRP A 117 -13.67 3.97 -4.65
CA TRP A 117 -13.94 5.28 -4.06
C TRP A 117 -15.21 5.89 -4.67
N THR A 118 -15.96 6.65 -3.87
CA THR A 118 -17.11 7.47 -4.31
C THR A 118 -16.71 8.87 -4.72
#